data_AF-A0A7Y2CDD5-F1
#
_entry.id   AF-A0A7Y2CDD5-F1
#
_cell.length_a   1.000
_cell.length_b   1.000
_cell.length_c   1.000
_cell.angle_alpha   90.00
_cell.angle_beta   90.00
_cell.angle_gamma   90.00
#
_symmetry.space_group_name_H-M   'P 1'
#
loop_
_entity.id
_entity.type
_entity.pdbx_description
1 polymer ?
#
loop_
_entity_poly.entity_id
_entity_poly.type
_entity_poly.pdbx_seq_one_letter_code
_entity_poly.pdbx_strand_id
1 'polypeptide(L)'
;MKPLDFLPFALAALAVPHTAMADDEASNRPHVAAGQYGQCFAHSVPAEYYGVDGRTDLYAVGEENKLLHSYDWFAQRIFIACNVSDGKGVIAPAVVQLGPWPRGHAPEDDTLSIAFHYDGERVAEYSTLDIAEGNPKNASCSVSHYTVIAIVDGFSNLYSDAAPNFSLTTVDGRRLTFNILTGAIVKVDDTAAEESRGACP
;
A
#
# COMPACT_ATOMS: atom_id res chain seq x y z
N MET A 1 22.64 -58.04 -49.67
CA MET A 1 21.84 -57.34 -48.65
C MET A 1 22.55 -56.04 -48.33
N LYS A 2 21.95 -54.87 -48.61
CA LYS A 2 22.52 -53.55 -48.33
C LYS A 2 21.94 -53.02 -47.00
N PRO A 3 22.75 -52.42 -46.11
CA PRO A 3 22.23 -51.77 -44.91
C PRO A 3 21.51 -50.46 -45.29
N LEU A 4 20.37 -50.20 -44.65
CA LEU A 4 19.67 -48.92 -44.73
C LEU A 4 20.30 -47.97 -43.70
N ASP A 5 20.86 -46.86 -44.19
CA ASP A 5 21.32 -45.75 -43.36
C ASP A 5 20.12 -44.93 -42.87
N PHE A 6 19.91 -44.93 -41.55
CA PHE A 6 18.92 -44.10 -40.89
C PHE A 6 19.49 -42.68 -40.69
N LEU A 7 18.91 -41.68 -41.37
CA LEU A 7 19.18 -40.27 -41.09
C LEU A 7 18.59 -39.88 -39.73
N PRO A 8 19.36 -39.24 -38.82
CA PRO A 8 18.81 -38.65 -37.62
C PRO A 8 18.09 -37.34 -37.97
N PHE A 9 16.78 -37.30 -37.74
CA PHE A 9 15.99 -36.07 -37.76
C PHE A 9 16.40 -35.20 -36.56
N ALA A 10 17.20 -34.16 -36.81
CA ALA A 10 17.51 -33.15 -35.81
C ALA A 10 16.25 -32.29 -35.58
N LEU A 11 15.59 -32.53 -34.45
CA LEU A 11 14.45 -31.73 -33.99
C LEU A 11 14.97 -30.36 -33.55
N ALA A 12 14.92 -29.37 -34.44
CA ALA A 12 15.22 -27.98 -34.10
C ALA A 12 14.09 -27.44 -33.19
N ALA A 13 14.34 -27.40 -31.88
CA ALA A 13 13.44 -26.77 -30.93
C ALA A 13 13.40 -25.25 -31.19
N LEU A 14 12.29 -24.78 -31.78
CA LEU A 14 11.97 -23.36 -31.88
C LEU A 14 11.75 -22.82 -30.46
N ALA A 15 12.78 -22.19 -29.89
CA ALA A 15 12.65 -21.41 -28.68
C ALA A 15 11.75 -20.21 -28.99
N VAL A 16 10.47 -20.30 -28.60
CA VAL A 16 9.55 -19.16 -28.64
C VAL A 16 10.01 -18.21 -27.53
N PRO A 17 10.52 -17.01 -27.85
CA PRO A 17 10.87 -16.04 -26.82
C PRO A 17 9.60 -15.72 -26.05
N HIS A 18 9.57 -16.12 -24.78
CA HIS A 18 8.52 -15.68 -23.88
C HIS A 18 8.78 -14.20 -23.65
N THR A 19 7.97 -13.35 -24.29
CA THR A 19 7.92 -11.94 -23.95
C THR A 19 7.47 -11.88 -22.50
N ALA A 20 8.43 -11.72 -21.59
CA ALA A 20 8.13 -11.34 -20.22
C ALA A 20 7.32 -10.05 -20.33
N MET A 21 6.03 -10.13 -20.00
CA MET A 21 5.21 -8.93 -19.88
C MET A 21 5.81 -8.15 -18.72
N ALA A 22 6.52 -7.07 -19.04
CA ALA A 22 7.00 -6.13 -18.04
C ALA A 22 5.77 -5.54 -17.35
N ASP A 23 5.80 -5.54 -16.02
CA ASP A 23 4.80 -4.86 -15.21
C ASP A 23 5.00 -3.35 -15.38
N ASP A 24 4.08 -2.71 -16.08
CA ASP A 24 4.11 -1.26 -16.33
C ASP A 24 3.42 -0.54 -15.18
N GLU A 25 4.12 0.45 -14.61
CA GLU A 25 3.59 1.27 -13.53
C GLU A 25 2.33 2.02 -13.98
N ALA A 26 1.26 1.91 -13.19
CA ALA A 26 0.08 2.73 -13.38
C ALA A 26 0.39 4.19 -13.01
N SER A 27 0.40 5.08 -14.01
CA SER A 27 0.57 6.52 -13.78
C SER A 27 -0.50 7.08 -12.84
N ASN A 28 -0.11 8.06 -12.04
CA ASN A 28 -1.00 8.82 -11.17
C ASN A 28 -2.19 9.38 -11.95
N ARG A 29 -3.37 9.26 -11.35
CA ARG A 29 -4.64 9.77 -11.86
C ARG A 29 -5.47 10.28 -10.69
N PRO A 30 -6.35 11.27 -10.91
CA PRO A 30 -7.29 11.70 -9.88
C PRO A 30 -8.04 10.51 -9.27
N HIS A 31 -8.14 10.50 -7.94
CA HIS A 31 -8.72 9.42 -7.19
C HIS A 31 -9.68 9.96 -6.13
N VAL A 32 -10.80 9.25 -5.94
CA VAL A 32 -11.75 9.53 -4.86
C VAL A 32 -11.87 8.27 -4.00
N ALA A 33 -11.59 8.43 -2.71
CA ALA A 33 -11.78 7.38 -1.71
C ALA A 33 -12.93 7.77 -0.78
N ALA A 34 -13.85 6.86 -0.52
CA ALA A 34 -14.93 7.08 0.44
C ALA A 34 -14.62 6.36 1.77
N GLY A 35 -15.01 6.96 2.89
CA GLY A 35 -15.03 6.26 4.16
C GLY A 35 -16.04 5.12 4.16
N GLN A 36 -15.87 4.14 5.05
CA GLN A 36 -16.67 2.90 5.08
C GLN A 36 -18.20 3.12 5.05
N TYR A 37 -18.68 4.20 5.67
CA TYR A 37 -20.11 4.53 5.76
C TYR A 37 -20.52 5.72 4.87
N GLY A 38 -19.64 6.18 3.99
CA GLY A 38 -19.92 7.30 3.08
C GLY A 38 -20.17 8.65 3.76
N GLN A 39 -19.82 8.80 5.04
CA GLN A 39 -19.98 10.05 5.78
C GLN A 39 -18.95 11.12 5.37
N CYS A 40 -17.85 10.69 4.76
CA CYS A 40 -16.81 11.54 4.24
C CYS A 40 -16.10 10.86 3.06
N PHE A 41 -15.44 11.65 2.22
CA PHE A 41 -14.62 11.18 1.12
C PHE A 41 -13.40 12.08 0.94
N ALA A 42 -12.31 11.53 0.40
CA ALA A 42 -11.13 12.27 -0.01
C ALA A 42 -11.08 12.37 -1.54
N HIS A 43 -10.78 13.55 -2.06
CA HIS A 43 -10.51 13.81 -3.47
C HIS A 43 -9.03 14.16 -3.63
N SER A 44 -8.30 13.27 -4.29
CA SER A 44 -6.84 13.30 -4.43
C SER A 44 -6.47 13.56 -5.89
N VAL A 45 -5.78 14.67 -6.16
CA VAL A 45 -5.38 15.13 -7.50
C VAL A 45 -3.86 15.20 -7.57
N PRO A 46 -3.21 14.46 -8.48
CA PRO A 46 -1.75 14.47 -8.59
C PRO A 46 -1.25 15.74 -9.30
N ALA A 47 -0.06 16.21 -8.92
CA ALA A 47 0.66 17.27 -9.62
C ALA A 47 1.64 16.69 -10.68
N GLU A 48 1.93 15.40 -10.61
CA GLU A 48 2.91 14.70 -11.45
C GLU A 48 2.41 13.31 -11.87
N TYR A 49 3.04 12.71 -12.89
CA TYR A 49 2.66 11.39 -13.39
C TYR A 49 3.01 10.24 -12.45
N TYR A 50 3.99 10.42 -11.56
CA TYR A 50 4.50 9.39 -10.65
C TYR A 50 5.05 10.07 -9.41
N GLY A 51 4.88 9.46 -8.25
CA GLY A 51 5.29 10.05 -6.97
C GLY A 51 4.08 10.46 -6.11
N VAL A 52 4.33 11.34 -5.15
CA VAL A 52 3.37 11.73 -4.10
C VAL A 52 2.98 13.20 -4.18
N ASP A 53 3.53 13.97 -5.12
CA ASP A 53 3.21 15.39 -5.21
C ASP A 53 1.79 15.59 -5.75
N GLY A 54 1.03 16.45 -5.07
CA GLY A 54 -0.34 16.76 -5.44
C GLY A 54 -1.11 17.33 -4.27
N ARG A 55 -2.43 17.18 -4.33
CA ARG A 55 -3.35 17.71 -3.33
C ARG A 55 -4.44 16.70 -3.02
N THR A 56 -4.72 16.52 -1.73
CA THR A 56 -5.85 15.72 -1.26
C THR A 56 -6.76 16.59 -0.39
N ASP A 57 -8.04 16.70 -0.75
CA ASP A 57 -9.05 17.40 0.04
C ASP A 57 -10.03 16.39 0.64
N LEU A 58 -10.25 16.46 1.95
CA LEU A 58 -11.20 15.62 2.68
C LEU A 58 -12.50 16.38 2.93
N TYR A 59 -13.63 15.79 2.54
CA TYR A 59 -14.96 16.39 2.69
C TYR A 59 -15.86 15.52 3.56
N ALA A 60 -16.66 16.15 4.42
CA ALA A 60 -17.86 15.54 5.00
C ALA A 60 -19.01 15.61 3.98
N VAL A 61 -19.76 14.52 3.90
CA VAL A 61 -20.93 14.39 3.01
C VAL A 61 -22.17 14.99 3.69
N GLY A 62 -22.89 15.83 2.97
CA GLY A 62 -24.12 16.49 3.41
C GLY A 62 -24.94 17.00 2.22
N GLU A 63 -25.93 17.86 2.47
CA GLU A 63 -26.64 18.59 1.40
C GLU A 63 -25.65 19.42 0.56
N GLU A 64 -24.74 20.08 1.27
CA GLU A 64 -23.51 20.64 0.71
C GLU A 64 -22.32 19.91 1.34
N ASN A 65 -21.38 19.45 0.51
CA ASN A 65 -20.17 18.83 0.99
C ASN A 65 -19.31 19.88 1.72
N LYS A 66 -18.90 19.58 2.96
CA LYS A 66 -18.08 20.47 3.77
C LYS A 66 -16.62 20.04 3.73
N LEU A 67 -15.71 20.92 3.31
CA LEU A 67 -14.27 20.70 3.44
C LEU A 67 -13.90 20.57 4.92
N LEU A 68 -13.27 19.46 5.29
CA LEU A 68 -12.75 19.20 6.63
C LEU A 68 -11.27 19.57 6.70
N HIS A 69 -10.46 18.99 5.81
CA HIS A 69 -9.01 19.20 5.77
C HIS A 69 -8.51 19.21 4.33
N SER A 70 -7.36 19.84 4.12
CA SER A 70 -6.60 19.81 2.87
C SER A 70 -5.18 19.36 3.17
N TYR A 71 -4.62 18.57 2.27
CA TYR A 71 -3.27 18.04 2.38
C TYR A 71 -2.49 18.30 1.10
N ASP A 72 -1.21 18.65 1.24
CA ASP A 72 -0.29 18.91 0.13
C ASP A 72 0.43 17.62 -0.33
N TRP A 73 -0.35 16.55 -0.51
CA TRP A 73 0.13 15.28 -1.05
C TRP A 73 -0.96 14.58 -1.86
N PHE A 74 -0.53 13.66 -2.73
CA PHE A 74 -1.34 12.73 -3.49
C PHE A 74 -1.06 11.29 -3.07
N ALA A 75 -2.10 10.47 -3.05
CA ALA A 75 -1.98 9.02 -2.99
C ALA A 75 -3.07 8.35 -3.83
N GLN A 76 -2.71 7.24 -4.47
CA GLN A 76 -3.66 6.39 -5.22
C GLN A 76 -4.52 5.51 -4.30
N ARG A 77 -4.06 5.24 -3.07
CA ARG A 77 -4.74 4.37 -2.11
C ARG A 77 -4.85 5.09 -0.78
N ILE A 78 -6.07 5.47 -0.43
CA ILE A 78 -6.41 6.22 0.78
C ILE A 78 -7.50 5.43 1.51
N PHE A 79 -7.36 5.31 2.83
CA PHE A 79 -8.41 4.74 3.69
C PHE A 79 -8.87 5.80 4.67
N ILE A 80 -10.19 5.91 4.86
CA ILE A 80 -10.79 6.97 5.66
C ILE A 80 -11.75 6.41 6.71
N ALA A 81 -11.64 6.92 7.92
CA ALA A 81 -12.62 6.75 8.99
C ALA A 81 -13.06 8.15 9.47
N CYS A 82 -14.34 8.48 9.33
CA CYS A 82 -14.82 9.87 9.46
C CYS A 82 -15.02 10.35 10.89
N ASN A 83 -15.18 9.42 11.83
CA ASN A 83 -15.64 9.69 13.19
C ASN A 83 -14.85 8.87 14.21
N VAL A 84 -13.54 9.08 14.27
CA VAL A 84 -12.64 8.38 15.19
C VAL A 84 -12.58 9.14 16.51
N SER A 85 -12.96 8.47 17.59
CA SER A 85 -12.91 8.99 18.96
C SER A 85 -11.55 8.77 19.60
N ASP A 86 -11.05 9.76 20.32
CA ASP A 86 -9.84 9.64 21.15
C ASP A 86 -10.11 9.13 22.58
N GLY A 87 -11.38 8.84 22.90
CA GLY A 87 -11.81 8.44 24.24
C GLY A 87 -11.89 9.58 25.26
N LYS A 88 -11.55 10.81 24.88
CA LYS A 88 -11.63 12.04 25.71
C LYS A 88 -12.71 13.01 25.22
N GLY A 89 -13.50 12.59 24.22
CA GLY A 89 -14.61 13.35 23.66
C GLY A 89 -14.27 14.09 22.37
N VAL A 90 -13.03 14.00 21.87
CA VAL A 90 -12.68 14.50 20.54
C VAL A 90 -13.06 13.43 19.51
N ILE A 91 -13.82 13.84 18.50
CA ILE A 91 -14.20 13.01 17.36
C ILE A 91 -13.72 13.72 16.11
N ALA A 92 -12.80 13.09 15.39
CA ALA A 92 -12.17 13.67 14.21
C ALA A 92 -12.00 12.59 13.12
N PRO A 93 -11.83 12.99 11.85
CA PRO A 93 -11.50 12.04 10.81
C PRO A 93 -10.07 11.52 10.98
N ALA A 94 -9.88 10.26 10.59
CA ALA A 94 -8.57 9.66 10.38
C ALA A 94 -8.40 9.26 8.92
N VAL A 95 -7.21 9.50 8.39
CA VAL A 95 -6.83 9.20 7.01
C VAL A 95 -5.54 8.39 7.03
N VAL A 96 -5.54 7.26 6.34
CA VAL A 96 -4.35 6.47 6.07
C VAL A 96 -3.96 6.65 4.62
N GLN A 97 -2.77 7.18 4.41
CA GLN A 97 -2.15 7.41 3.11
C GLN A 97 -1.17 6.26 2.85
N LEU A 98 -1.41 5.44 1.83
CA LEU A 98 -0.37 4.52 1.37
C LEU A 98 0.60 5.24 0.44
N GLY A 99 1.85 4.79 0.48
CA GLY A 99 2.91 5.23 -0.40
C GLY A 99 2.60 5.00 -1.88
N PRO A 100 3.41 5.60 -2.76
CA PRO A 100 3.32 5.35 -4.20
C PRO A 100 3.76 3.91 -4.48
N TRP A 101 3.75 3.54 -5.76
CA TRP A 101 4.32 2.28 -6.21
C TRP A 101 5.82 2.51 -6.47
N PRO A 102 6.74 2.14 -5.54
CA PRO A 102 8.12 2.60 -5.60
C PRO A 102 8.89 1.92 -6.73
N ARG A 103 9.74 2.68 -7.42
CA ARG A 103 10.59 2.19 -8.50
C ARG A 103 11.87 1.58 -7.97
N GLY A 104 12.42 0.63 -8.71
CA GLY A 104 13.71 0.02 -8.43
C GLY A 104 13.58 -1.40 -7.90
N HIS A 105 14.66 -1.89 -7.31
CA HIS A 105 14.83 -3.30 -6.96
C HIS A 105 15.14 -3.54 -5.48
N ALA A 106 15.10 -2.50 -4.65
CA ALA A 106 15.42 -2.60 -3.24
C ALA A 106 14.61 -1.55 -2.45
N PRO A 107 14.01 -1.93 -1.31
CA PRO A 107 13.43 -0.99 -0.37
C PRO A 107 14.43 0.06 0.12
N GLU A 108 14.00 1.31 0.09
CA GLU A 108 14.76 2.47 0.57
C GLU A 108 14.10 3.04 1.85
N ASP A 109 14.89 3.78 2.64
CA ASP A 109 14.50 4.38 3.93
C ASP A 109 13.78 5.73 3.77
N ASP A 110 13.84 6.35 2.60
CA ASP A 110 13.13 7.58 2.26
C ASP A 110 11.84 7.36 1.45
N THR A 111 11.61 6.11 1.00
CA THR A 111 10.41 5.75 0.26
C THR A 111 9.23 5.56 1.22
N LEU A 112 8.27 6.46 1.18
CA LEU A 112 7.01 6.35 1.94
C LEU A 112 6.32 5.00 1.65
N SER A 113 5.98 4.25 2.70
CA SER A 113 5.10 3.08 2.62
C SER A 113 3.70 3.38 3.14
N ILE A 114 3.59 4.05 4.28
CA ILE A 114 2.32 4.37 4.93
C ILE A 114 2.47 5.58 5.84
N ALA A 115 1.50 6.48 5.82
CA ALA A 115 1.39 7.60 6.75
C ALA A 115 -0.02 7.66 7.36
N PHE A 116 -0.07 8.11 8.61
CA PHE A 116 -1.29 8.24 9.40
C PHE A 116 -1.56 9.71 9.68
N HIS A 117 -2.80 10.12 9.42
CA HIS A 117 -3.27 11.47 9.70
C HIS A 117 -4.49 11.40 10.61
N TYR A 118 -4.53 12.24 11.63
CA TYR A 118 -5.65 12.37 12.57
C TYR A 118 -5.94 13.85 12.79
N ASP A 119 -7.22 14.24 12.66
CA ASP A 119 -7.66 15.64 12.77
C ASP A 119 -6.88 16.62 11.86
N GLY A 120 -6.51 16.16 10.67
CA GLY A 120 -5.77 16.96 9.69
C GLY A 120 -4.24 16.99 9.91
N GLU A 121 -3.71 16.43 10.99
CA GLU A 121 -2.28 16.39 11.26
C GLU A 121 -1.68 15.02 10.95
N ARG A 122 -0.44 14.99 10.43
CA ARG A 122 0.33 13.75 10.26
C ARG A 122 0.89 13.31 11.61
N VAL A 123 0.41 12.18 12.13
CA VAL A 123 0.81 11.65 13.45
C VAL A 123 1.94 10.62 13.37
N ALA A 124 2.06 9.91 12.24
CA ALA A 124 3.18 9.02 11.98
C ALA A 124 3.39 8.80 10.48
N GLU A 125 4.60 8.37 10.14
CA GLU A 125 5.02 7.98 8.80
C GLU A 125 6.02 6.83 8.90
N TYR A 126 5.92 5.89 7.97
CA TYR A 126 6.81 4.74 7.86
C TYR A 126 7.31 4.60 6.43
N SER A 127 8.62 4.48 6.29
CA SER A 127 9.26 4.10 5.04
C SER A 127 9.01 2.63 4.70
N THR A 128 9.32 2.23 3.48
CA THR A 128 9.32 0.81 3.11
C THR A 128 10.30 0.00 3.94
N LEU A 129 11.45 0.57 4.28
CA LEU A 129 12.44 -0.12 5.10
C LEU A 129 12.00 -0.24 6.58
N ASP A 130 11.25 0.73 7.11
CA ASP A 130 10.67 0.63 8.46
C ASP A 130 9.70 -0.55 8.57
N ILE A 131 8.82 -0.70 7.58
CA ILE A 131 7.86 -1.82 7.51
C ILE A 131 8.58 -3.17 7.30
N ALA A 132 9.69 -3.14 6.56
CA ALA A 132 10.56 -4.29 6.36
C ALA A 132 11.49 -4.59 7.56
N GLU A 133 11.42 -3.82 8.66
CA GLU A 133 12.30 -3.92 9.83
C GLU A 133 13.80 -3.82 9.50
N GLY A 134 14.16 -2.96 8.55
CA GLY A 134 15.56 -2.83 8.13
C GLY A 134 16.07 -3.98 7.27
N ASN A 135 15.23 -4.96 6.92
CA ASN A 135 15.62 -6.12 6.11
C ASN A 135 14.95 -6.09 4.72
N PRO A 136 15.68 -5.69 3.67
CA PRO A 136 15.18 -5.66 2.28
C PRO A 136 14.54 -6.98 1.80
N LYS A 137 14.93 -8.12 2.38
CA LYS A 137 14.38 -9.45 2.03
C LYS A 137 12.94 -9.64 2.47
N ASN A 138 12.43 -8.77 3.34
CA ASN A 138 11.03 -8.74 3.76
C ASN A 138 10.12 -8.00 2.75
N ALA A 139 10.65 -7.65 1.58
CA ALA A 139 9.90 -7.09 0.44
C ALA A 139 9.84 -8.07 -0.74
N SER A 140 8.81 -7.93 -1.56
CA SER A 140 8.71 -8.58 -2.87
C SER A 140 9.14 -7.59 -3.95
N CYS A 141 9.91 -8.07 -4.92
CA CYS A 141 10.40 -7.26 -6.04
C CYS A 141 9.88 -7.79 -7.38
N SER A 142 9.51 -6.89 -8.27
CA SER A 142 9.30 -7.13 -9.69
C SER A 142 10.48 -6.60 -10.52
N VAL A 143 10.32 -6.56 -11.84
CA VAL A 143 11.33 -6.01 -12.76
C VAL A 143 11.47 -4.48 -12.62
N SER A 144 10.48 -3.79 -12.08
CA SER A 144 10.43 -2.32 -12.09
C SER A 144 10.17 -1.73 -10.70
N HIS A 145 9.71 -2.54 -9.74
CA HIS A 145 9.21 -2.04 -8.45
C HIS A 145 9.36 -3.05 -7.32
N TYR A 146 9.05 -2.60 -6.10
CA TYR A 146 8.97 -3.44 -4.91
C TYR A 146 7.77 -3.08 -4.03
N THR A 147 7.35 -4.03 -3.19
CA THR A 147 6.31 -3.80 -2.18
C THR A 147 6.63 -4.55 -0.90
N VAL A 148 6.29 -3.93 0.23
CA VAL A 148 6.36 -4.53 1.58
C VAL A 148 4.97 -4.88 2.11
N ILE A 149 3.91 -4.34 1.53
CA ILE A 149 2.52 -4.59 1.93
C ILE A 149 1.89 -5.58 0.93
N ALA A 150 1.44 -6.73 1.43
CA ALA A 150 0.73 -7.73 0.65
C ALA A 150 -0.79 -7.51 0.68
N ILE A 151 -1.35 -7.27 1.87
CA ILE A 151 -2.80 -7.13 2.09
C ILE A 151 -3.03 -5.94 3.02
N VAL A 152 -4.10 -5.19 2.77
CA VAL A 152 -4.56 -4.13 3.69
C VAL A 152 -5.90 -4.57 4.25
N ASP A 153 -5.93 -4.88 5.54
CA ASP A 153 -7.16 -5.29 6.22
C ASP A 153 -8.08 -4.08 6.46
N GLY A 154 -7.48 -2.92 6.71
CA GLY A 154 -8.19 -1.66 6.94
C GLY A 154 -8.49 -1.38 8.41
N PHE A 155 -9.54 -0.59 8.64
CA PHE A 155 -9.94 -0.15 9.97
C PHE A 155 -10.61 -1.24 10.79
N SER A 156 -10.34 -1.26 12.10
CA SER A 156 -11.02 -2.08 13.09
C SER A 156 -11.19 -1.31 14.40
N ASN A 157 -12.09 -1.78 15.27
CA ASN A 157 -12.36 -1.17 16.58
C ASN A 157 -12.78 0.31 16.56
N LEU A 158 -13.38 0.81 15.47
CA LEU A 158 -13.81 2.21 15.37
C LEU A 158 -14.94 2.57 16.36
N TYR A 159 -15.74 1.59 16.79
CA TYR A 159 -16.93 1.78 17.62
C TYR A 159 -16.95 0.86 18.84
N SER A 160 -15.79 0.40 19.29
CA SER A 160 -15.67 -0.38 20.52
C SER A 160 -14.97 0.45 21.59
N ASP A 161 -14.96 -0.07 22.82
CA ASP A 161 -14.18 0.53 23.92
C ASP A 161 -12.66 0.29 23.76
N ALA A 162 -12.26 -0.48 22.73
CA ALA A 162 -10.85 -0.69 22.39
C ALA A 162 -10.31 0.47 21.54
N ALA A 163 -9.00 0.66 21.55
CA ALA A 163 -8.37 1.66 20.70
C ALA A 163 -8.65 1.39 19.20
N PRO A 164 -8.98 2.44 18.41
CA PRO A 164 -9.21 2.30 16.98
C PRO A 164 -7.89 1.94 16.28
N ASN A 165 -7.95 0.90 15.45
CA ASN A 165 -6.77 0.31 14.84
C ASN A 165 -6.87 0.23 13.31
N PHE A 166 -5.72 0.26 12.65
CA PHE A 166 -5.57 -0.05 11.25
C PHE A 166 -4.61 -1.23 11.10
N SER A 167 -4.93 -2.20 10.24
CA SER A 167 -4.09 -3.38 10.07
C SER A 167 -3.76 -3.65 8.60
N LEU A 168 -2.59 -4.24 8.39
CA LEU A 168 -2.12 -4.75 7.10
C LEU A 168 -1.27 -6.00 7.33
N THR A 169 -1.10 -6.77 6.26
CA THR A 169 -0.20 -7.92 6.22
C THR A 169 0.93 -7.62 5.26
N THR A 170 2.16 -7.81 5.72
CA THR A 170 3.38 -7.62 4.94
C THR A 170 3.68 -8.83 4.04
N VAL A 171 4.59 -8.67 3.09
CA VAL A 171 4.98 -9.74 2.15
C VAL A 171 5.58 -10.96 2.87
N ASP A 172 6.27 -10.75 3.97
CA ASP A 172 6.84 -11.82 4.81
C ASP A 172 5.83 -12.45 5.79
N GLY A 173 4.54 -12.10 5.67
CA GLY A 173 3.44 -12.73 6.43
C GLY A 173 3.21 -12.16 7.83
N ARG A 174 3.95 -11.13 8.26
CA ARG A 174 3.65 -10.43 9.51
C ARG A 174 2.37 -9.61 9.34
N ARG A 175 1.52 -9.62 10.36
CA ARG A 175 0.38 -8.70 10.45
C ARG A 175 0.73 -7.56 11.37
N LEU A 176 0.80 -6.35 10.81
CA LEU A 176 1.06 -5.13 11.56
C LEU A 176 -0.27 -4.47 11.93
N THR A 177 -0.42 -4.11 13.20
CA THR A 177 -1.57 -3.34 13.69
C THR A 177 -1.10 -2.03 14.28
N PHE A 178 -1.67 -0.94 13.80
CA PHE A 178 -1.34 0.43 14.16
C PHE A 178 -2.47 1.04 14.98
N ASN A 179 -2.14 1.80 16.01
CA ASN A 179 -3.08 2.71 16.65
C ASN A 179 -3.28 3.92 15.73
N ILE A 180 -4.52 4.23 15.37
CA ILE A 180 -4.80 5.28 14.37
C ILE A 180 -4.53 6.69 14.91
N LEU A 181 -4.71 6.90 16.21
CA LEU A 181 -4.55 8.21 16.85
C LEU A 181 -3.09 8.64 16.91
N THR A 182 -2.18 7.69 17.07
CA THR A 182 -0.75 7.95 17.21
C THR A 182 0.07 7.47 16.02
N GLY A 183 -0.52 6.64 15.16
CA GLY A 183 0.17 5.90 14.10
C GLY A 183 1.13 4.83 14.60
N ALA A 184 1.30 4.60 15.90
CA ALA A 184 2.27 3.66 16.43
C ALA A 184 1.87 2.20 16.17
N ILE A 185 2.83 1.34 15.83
CA ILE A 185 2.64 -0.12 15.81
C ILE A 185 2.37 -0.61 17.24
N VAL A 186 1.22 -1.24 17.46
CA VAL A 186 0.79 -1.78 18.77
C VAL A 186 0.80 -3.30 18.82
N LYS A 187 0.84 -3.97 17.66
CA LYS A 187 0.89 -5.42 17.59
C LYS A 187 1.56 -5.89 16.30
N VAL A 188 2.37 -6.94 16.43
CA VAL A 188 2.95 -7.71 15.33
C VAL A 188 2.57 -9.17 15.57
N ASP A 189 1.77 -9.74 14.67
CA ASP A 189 1.46 -11.17 14.69
C ASP A 189 2.20 -11.88 13.56
N ASP A 190 2.98 -12.91 13.89
CA ASP A 190 3.57 -13.80 12.89
C ASP A 190 2.49 -14.77 12.41
N THR A 191 1.84 -14.46 11.29
CA THR A 191 1.06 -15.48 10.60
C THR A 191 2.06 -16.31 9.79
N ALA A 192 2.20 -17.59 10.13
CA ALA A 192 3.17 -18.47 9.46
C ALA A 192 3.00 -18.34 7.94
N ALA A 193 3.98 -17.70 7.29
CA ALA A 193 3.92 -17.42 5.87
C ALA A 193 3.92 -18.75 5.09
N GLU A 194 2.92 -18.95 4.23
CA GLU A 194 3.13 -19.82 3.07
C GLU A 194 4.32 -19.24 2.29
N GLU A 195 5.30 -20.09 1.94
CA GLU A 195 6.57 -19.74 1.28
C GLU A 195 6.44 -18.54 0.33
N SER A 196 7.04 -17.42 0.72
CA SER A 196 6.95 -16.14 0.00
C SER A 196 7.49 -16.28 -1.43
N ARG A 197 6.67 -15.90 -2.40
CA ARG A 197 7.10 -15.79 -3.81
C ARG A 197 8.02 -14.57 -3.97
N GLY A 198 9.30 -14.82 -4.24
CA GLY A 198 10.24 -13.83 -4.81
C GLY A 198 10.65 -12.70 -3.87
N ALA A 199 11.45 -13.01 -2.85
CA ALA A 199 12.15 -12.00 -2.05
C ALA A 199 13.10 -11.17 -2.92
N CYS A 200 13.24 -9.88 -2.59
CA CYS A 200 14.27 -9.04 -3.18
C CYS A 200 15.68 -9.60 -2.85
N PRO A 201 16.65 -9.51 -3.79
CA PRO A 201 18.00 -10.04 -3.62
C PRO A 201 18.77 -9.39 -2.46
#